data_AF-A0A917HG95-F1
#
_entry.id   AF-A0A917HG95-F1
#
_cell.length_a   1.000
_cell.length_b   1.000
_cell.length_c   1.000
_cell.angle_alpha   90.00
_cell.angle_beta   90.00
_cell.angle_gamma   90.00
#
_symmetry.space_group_name_H-M   'P 1'
#
loop_
_entity.id
_entity.type
_entity.pdbx_description
1 polymer ?
#
loop_
_entity_poly.entity_id
_entity_poly.type
_entity_poly.pdbx_seq_one_letter_code
_entity_poly.pdbx_strand_id
1 'polypeptide(L)'
;MKNMDYIVWIEAEEWSGTISDIDDMNTDVTVTFEDESKWIASFITYKNMYTLVEKYKGTGEYLGGKYFDSSNMIFVDECSRKRIEELIAYFIQEGQFDHKFSECDDIDYLMSNDVEPNTDQTKVMAYFMIYGDKFLPDNISSKLGITPTKQHLKGDIISPHPQLRNSRTMYRNETVWELSTGYQNSYDINDQINELLDSLESKQNALLEIKRNKSTSFMFMIVIQVRNEETPATYLKSRFLNFATAIGAEIHFDLYVSN
;
A
#
# COMPACT_ATOMS: atom_id res chain seq x y z
N MET A 1 -12.84 -4.76 -22.63
CA MET A 1 -13.93 -4.43 -21.70
C MET A 1 -15.33 -4.65 -22.26
N LYS A 2 -15.77 -4.05 -23.39
CA LYS A 2 -17.19 -4.06 -23.84
C LYS A 2 -17.90 -5.43 -24.04
N ASN A 3 -17.21 -6.56 -23.97
CA ASN A 3 -17.80 -7.91 -24.09
C ASN A 3 -17.12 -8.92 -23.15
N MET A 4 -16.56 -8.44 -22.03
CA MET A 4 -15.87 -9.28 -21.06
C MET A 4 -16.76 -9.46 -19.85
N ASP A 5 -16.87 -10.70 -19.37
CA ASP A 5 -17.48 -10.95 -18.08
C ASP A 5 -16.62 -10.34 -16.96
N TYR A 6 -17.28 -9.94 -15.87
CA TYR A 6 -16.61 -9.34 -14.73
C TYR A 6 -17.31 -9.68 -13.41
N ILE A 7 -16.55 -9.62 -12.32
CA ILE A 7 -17.02 -9.76 -10.95
C ILE A 7 -16.85 -8.41 -10.24
N VAL A 8 -17.84 -8.06 -9.41
CA VAL A 8 -17.85 -6.81 -8.63
C VAL A 8 -17.75 -7.13 -7.14
N TRP A 9 -16.67 -6.64 -6.52
CA TRP A 9 -16.48 -6.64 -5.08
C TRP A 9 -16.72 -5.23 -4.52
N ILE A 10 -17.43 -5.14 -3.40
CA ILE A 10 -17.84 -3.87 -2.77
C ILE A 10 -17.42 -3.95 -1.30
N GLU A 11 -16.51 -3.09 -0.89
CA GLU A 11 -15.94 -3.08 0.47
C GLU A 11 -17.02 -3.02 1.57
N ALA A 12 -18.03 -2.17 1.40
CA ALA A 12 -19.09 -2.00 2.40
C ALA A 12 -19.89 -3.29 2.68
N GLU A 13 -19.91 -4.26 1.76
CA GLU A 13 -20.57 -5.55 1.98
C GLU A 13 -19.79 -6.47 2.93
N GLU A 14 -18.50 -6.20 3.17
CA GLU A 14 -17.64 -6.95 4.08
C GLU A 14 -17.66 -6.39 5.52
N TRP A 15 -18.25 -5.21 5.74
CA TRP A 15 -18.31 -4.60 7.06
C TRP A 15 -19.14 -5.44 8.03
N SER A 16 -18.66 -5.61 9.27
CA SER A 16 -19.39 -6.34 10.29
C SER A 16 -20.64 -5.55 10.75
N GLY A 17 -21.81 -5.92 10.24
CA GLY A 17 -23.10 -5.33 10.62
C GLY A 17 -24.00 -5.06 9.42
N THR A 18 -25.25 -4.65 9.65
CA THR A 18 -26.12 -4.20 8.55
C THR A 18 -25.68 -2.82 8.08
N ILE A 19 -25.38 -2.66 6.79
CA ILE A 19 -25.20 -1.35 6.15
C ILE A 19 -26.46 -0.53 6.41
N SER A 20 -26.36 0.51 7.24
CA SER A 20 -27.53 1.19 7.80
C SER A 20 -27.97 2.43 7.03
N ASP A 21 -27.10 3.03 6.22
CA ASP A 21 -27.41 4.25 5.44
C ASP A 21 -26.66 4.23 4.09
N ILE A 22 -27.21 3.48 3.12
CA ILE A 22 -26.66 3.43 1.75
C ILE A 22 -26.67 4.78 1.03
N ASP A 23 -27.45 5.75 1.54
CA ASP A 23 -27.54 7.09 1.00
C ASP A 23 -26.48 8.02 1.59
N ASP A 24 -25.83 7.67 2.71
CA ASP A 24 -24.77 8.46 3.39
C ASP A 24 -23.55 7.58 3.68
N MET A 25 -22.87 7.16 2.62
CA MET A 25 -21.63 6.38 2.75
C MET A 25 -20.66 6.62 1.61
N ASN A 26 -19.44 6.16 1.84
CA ASN A 26 -18.45 5.90 0.81
C ASN A 26 -18.04 4.42 0.86
N THR A 27 -17.65 3.86 -0.28
CA THR A 27 -17.16 2.47 -0.36
C THR A 27 -16.21 2.35 -1.54
N ASP A 28 -15.18 1.52 -1.38
CA ASP A 28 -14.36 1.11 -2.51
C ASP A 28 -15.03 -0.01 -3.30
N VAL A 29 -14.94 0.08 -4.62
CA VAL A 29 -15.49 -0.91 -5.56
C VAL A 29 -14.37 -1.42 -6.44
N THR A 30 -14.22 -2.73 -6.46
CA THR A 30 -13.29 -3.44 -7.34
C THR A 30 -14.05 -4.18 -8.43
N VAL A 31 -13.59 -4.04 -9.67
CA VAL A 31 -14.06 -4.82 -10.82
C VAL A 31 -12.91 -5.70 -11.32
N THR A 32 -13.15 -7.01 -11.35
CA THR A 32 -12.21 -7.99 -11.91
C THR A 32 -12.79 -8.55 -13.20
N PHE A 33 -12.11 -8.34 -14.34
CA PHE A 33 -12.52 -8.88 -15.64
C PHE A 33 -12.02 -10.33 -15.84
N GLU A 34 -12.59 -11.03 -16.82
CA GLU A 34 -12.17 -12.38 -17.24
C GLU A 34 -10.66 -12.51 -17.55
N ASP A 35 -10.01 -11.44 -18.00
CA ASP A 35 -8.56 -11.42 -18.28
C ASP A 35 -7.70 -11.18 -17.02
N GLU A 36 -8.29 -11.31 -15.83
CA GLU A 36 -7.68 -11.09 -14.52
C GLU A 36 -7.30 -9.64 -14.23
N SER A 37 -7.58 -8.69 -15.14
CA SER A 37 -7.36 -7.27 -14.87
C SER A 37 -8.30 -6.79 -13.77
N LYS A 38 -7.71 -6.08 -12.79
CA LYS A 38 -8.40 -5.59 -11.60
C LYS A 38 -8.42 -4.07 -11.58
N TRP A 39 -9.56 -3.49 -11.27
CA TRP A 39 -9.80 -2.05 -11.38
C TRP A 39 -10.53 -1.53 -10.16
N ILE A 40 -10.14 -0.37 -9.64
CA ILE A 40 -10.69 0.21 -8.41
C ILE A 40 -11.15 1.66 -8.60
N ALA A 41 -12.27 2.00 -7.94
CA ALA A 41 -12.76 3.37 -7.76
C ALA A 41 -13.49 3.50 -6.43
N SER A 42 -13.47 4.71 -5.85
CA SER A 42 -14.21 5.02 -4.62
C SER A 42 -15.56 5.64 -4.99
N PHE A 43 -16.64 5.01 -4.54
CA PHE A 43 -18.01 5.53 -4.70
C PHE A 43 -18.39 6.31 -3.46
N ILE A 44 -18.87 7.55 -3.64
CA ILE A 44 -19.20 8.44 -2.52
C ILE A 44 -20.58 9.03 -2.77
N THR A 45 -21.48 8.90 -1.80
CA THR A 45 -22.81 9.49 -1.98
C THR A 45 -22.79 11.01 -1.84
N TYR A 46 -23.70 11.69 -2.54
CA TYR A 46 -23.85 13.15 -2.40
C TYR A 46 -24.08 13.56 -0.94
N LYS A 47 -24.93 12.83 -0.21
CA LYS A 47 -25.21 13.10 1.21
C LYS A 47 -23.95 12.93 2.07
N ASN A 48 -23.15 11.90 1.80
CA ASN A 48 -21.90 11.67 2.53
C ASN A 48 -20.91 12.81 2.37
N MET A 49 -20.80 13.37 1.16
CA MET A 49 -19.98 14.56 0.95
C MET A 49 -20.42 15.76 1.79
N TYR A 50 -21.73 16.00 1.91
CA TYR A 50 -22.23 17.06 2.79
C TYR A 50 -21.95 16.77 4.26
N THR A 51 -22.18 15.53 4.71
CA THR A 51 -21.92 15.09 6.08
C THR A 51 -20.44 15.26 6.44
N LEU A 52 -19.52 14.87 5.55
CA LEU A 52 -18.08 15.02 5.74
C LEU A 52 -17.66 16.49 5.79
N VAL A 53 -18.17 17.35 4.90
CA VAL A 53 -17.84 18.79 4.91
C VAL A 53 -18.29 19.46 6.22
N GLU A 54 -19.48 19.16 6.72
CA GLU A 54 -19.92 19.70 8.02
C GLU A 54 -19.05 19.22 9.18
N LYS A 55 -18.67 17.93 9.19
CA LYS A 55 -17.71 17.39 10.17
C LYS A 55 -16.39 18.16 10.10
N TYR A 56 -15.85 18.37 8.91
CA TYR A 56 -14.54 18.98 8.71
C TYR A 56 -14.48 20.46 9.11
N LYS A 57 -15.59 21.20 9.04
CA LYS A 57 -15.67 22.55 9.64
C LYS A 57 -15.37 22.54 11.15
N GLY A 58 -15.79 21.49 11.84
CA GLY A 58 -15.57 21.31 13.27
C GLY A 58 -14.19 20.76 13.62
N THR A 59 -13.66 19.83 12.81
CA THR A 59 -12.38 19.16 13.10
C THR A 59 -11.15 19.89 12.55
N GLY A 60 -11.31 20.72 11.52
CA GLY A 60 -10.21 21.39 10.82
C GLY A 60 -9.53 20.53 9.74
N GLU A 61 -9.91 19.26 9.59
CA GLU A 61 -9.46 18.39 8.51
C GLU A 61 -9.79 18.98 7.14
N TYR A 62 -9.01 18.63 6.11
CA TYR A 62 -9.14 19.14 4.75
C TYR A 62 -9.32 20.68 4.68
N LEU A 63 -8.51 21.39 5.46
CA LEU A 63 -8.55 22.85 5.60
C LEU A 63 -9.94 23.37 6.03
N GLY A 64 -10.57 22.67 6.96
CA GLY A 64 -11.93 23.00 7.43
C GLY A 64 -13.01 22.66 6.40
N GLY A 65 -12.81 21.60 5.62
CA GLY A 65 -13.73 21.18 4.55
C GLY A 65 -13.70 22.06 3.30
N LYS A 66 -12.63 22.84 3.08
CA LYS A 66 -12.48 23.66 1.86
C LYS A 66 -12.10 22.85 0.63
N TYR A 67 -11.56 21.67 0.84
CA TYR A 67 -11.34 20.68 -0.20
C TYR A 67 -11.71 19.30 0.32
N PHE A 68 -11.74 18.33 -0.57
CA PHE A 68 -11.81 16.91 -0.28
C PHE A 68 -10.94 16.22 -1.31
N ASP A 69 -10.20 15.21 -0.90
CA ASP A 69 -9.27 14.50 -1.78
C ASP A 69 -9.40 12.99 -1.58
N SER A 70 -9.48 12.29 -2.69
CA SER A 70 -9.58 10.83 -2.83
C SER A 70 -9.32 10.49 -4.30
N SER A 71 -8.59 9.40 -4.52
CA SER A 71 -8.25 8.95 -5.87
C SER A 71 -9.46 8.29 -6.53
N ASN A 72 -9.75 8.63 -7.78
CA ASN A 72 -10.81 7.99 -8.60
C ASN A 72 -12.23 8.06 -7.98
N MET A 73 -12.61 9.23 -7.51
CA MET A 73 -13.94 9.47 -6.93
C MET A 73 -15.06 9.41 -7.99
N ILE A 74 -16.10 8.64 -7.68
CA ILE A 74 -17.37 8.62 -8.40
C ILE A 74 -18.48 9.04 -7.44
N PHE A 75 -19.09 10.20 -7.70
CA PHE A 75 -20.24 10.65 -6.91
C PHE A 75 -21.52 9.98 -7.38
N VAL A 76 -22.27 9.44 -6.43
CA VAL A 76 -23.51 8.68 -6.66
C VAL A 76 -24.61 9.14 -5.69
N ASP A 77 -25.86 8.83 -5.99
CA ASP A 77 -26.99 9.10 -5.10
C ASP A 77 -27.14 8.05 -3.99
N GLU A 78 -26.85 6.78 -4.27
CA GLU A 78 -26.83 5.68 -3.29
C GLU A 78 -25.71 4.67 -3.60
N CYS A 79 -25.18 4.01 -2.58
CA CYS A 79 -24.17 2.95 -2.71
C CYS A 79 -24.78 1.54 -2.65
N SER A 80 -25.90 1.32 -3.34
CA SER A 80 -26.47 -0.03 -3.49
C SER A 80 -25.68 -0.82 -4.55
N ARG A 81 -25.54 -2.15 -4.37
CA ARG A 81 -24.94 -3.02 -5.40
C ARG A 81 -25.56 -2.81 -6.78
N LYS A 82 -26.89 -2.74 -6.82
CA LYS A 82 -27.64 -2.47 -8.05
C LYS A 82 -27.18 -1.18 -8.72
N ARG A 83 -27.06 -0.09 -7.96
CA ARG A 83 -26.64 1.21 -8.51
C ARG A 83 -25.21 1.18 -9.02
N ILE A 84 -24.32 0.56 -8.26
CA ILE A 84 -22.91 0.41 -8.60
C ILE A 84 -22.77 -0.38 -9.92
N GLU A 85 -23.45 -1.51 -10.03
CA GLU A 85 -23.45 -2.35 -11.24
C GLU A 85 -24.05 -1.62 -12.45
N GLU A 86 -25.12 -0.84 -12.27
CA GLU A 86 -25.70 0.01 -13.32
C GLU A 86 -24.69 1.04 -13.85
N LEU A 87 -23.92 1.69 -12.96
CA LEU A 87 -22.89 2.66 -13.36
C LEU A 87 -21.69 2.00 -14.04
N ILE A 88 -21.24 0.85 -13.55
CA ILE A 88 -20.16 0.06 -14.18
C ILE A 88 -20.56 -0.30 -15.61
N ALA A 89 -21.76 -0.85 -15.80
CA ALA A 89 -22.26 -1.22 -17.12
C ALA A 89 -22.36 -0.01 -18.05
N TYR A 90 -22.85 1.13 -17.55
CA TYR A 90 -22.91 2.39 -18.30
C TYR A 90 -21.51 2.86 -18.73
N PHE A 91 -20.53 2.90 -17.83
CA PHE A 91 -19.17 3.33 -18.18
C PHE A 91 -18.49 2.40 -19.18
N ILE A 92 -18.71 1.08 -19.07
CA ILE A 92 -18.22 0.11 -20.06
C ILE A 92 -18.88 0.38 -21.42
N GLN A 93 -20.20 0.54 -21.47
CA GLN A 93 -20.95 0.79 -22.69
C GLN A 93 -20.52 2.09 -23.38
N GLU A 94 -20.27 3.16 -22.62
CA GLU A 94 -19.82 4.45 -23.13
C GLU A 94 -18.31 4.48 -23.45
N GLY A 95 -17.56 3.43 -23.09
CA GLY A 95 -16.11 3.38 -23.28
C GLY A 95 -15.36 4.39 -22.41
N GLN A 96 -15.88 4.66 -21.21
CA GLN A 96 -15.28 5.58 -20.23
C GLN A 96 -14.73 4.87 -19.00
N PHE A 97 -14.83 3.54 -18.94
CA PHE A 97 -14.49 2.76 -17.75
C PHE A 97 -13.05 2.99 -17.26
N ASP A 98 -12.07 2.95 -18.17
CA ASP A 98 -10.64 3.16 -17.93
C ASP A 98 -10.26 4.61 -17.57
N HIS A 99 -11.22 5.53 -17.66
CA HIS A 99 -11.09 6.91 -17.18
C HIS A 99 -11.78 7.15 -15.83
N LYS A 100 -12.58 6.18 -15.35
CA LYS A 100 -13.34 6.26 -14.10
C LYS A 100 -12.75 5.36 -13.02
N PHE A 101 -12.26 4.21 -13.42
CA PHE A 101 -11.53 3.29 -12.55
C PHE A 101 -10.05 3.40 -12.86
N SER A 102 -9.24 3.40 -11.80
CA SER A 102 -7.82 3.10 -11.99
C SER A 102 -7.68 1.59 -12.10
N GLU A 103 -6.88 1.15 -13.08
CA GLU A 103 -6.33 -0.20 -13.00
C GLU A 103 -5.62 -0.28 -11.65
N CYS A 104 -5.86 -1.35 -10.89
CA CYS A 104 -5.04 -1.65 -9.74
C CYS A 104 -3.65 -1.88 -10.31
N ASP A 105 -2.85 -0.81 -10.36
CA ASP A 105 -1.45 -0.93 -10.72
C ASP A 105 -0.91 -1.97 -9.76
N ASP A 106 -0.32 -2.96 -10.37
CA ASP A 106 0.37 -4.06 -9.73
C ASP A 106 1.39 -3.55 -8.70
N ILE A 107 1.63 -2.27 -8.44
CA ILE A 107 2.52 -1.87 -7.35
C ILE A 107 1.90 -2.14 -5.99
N ASP A 108 0.67 -1.69 -5.71
CA ASP A 108 0.04 -2.02 -4.41
C ASP A 108 -0.31 -3.52 -4.34
N TYR A 109 -0.71 -4.11 -5.48
CA TYR A 109 -0.95 -5.55 -5.58
C TYR A 109 0.34 -6.38 -5.54
N LEU A 110 1.46 -6.00 -6.17
CA LEU A 110 2.78 -6.70 -6.12
C LEU A 110 3.49 -6.46 -4.80
N MET A 111 3.33 -5.30 -4.16
CA MET A 111 3.82 -5.09 -2.79
C MET A 111 2.96 -5.90 -1.79
N SER A 112 1.68 -6.15 -2.13
CA SER A 112 0.84 -7.14 -1.44
C SER A 112 1.03 -8.59 -1.89
N ASN A 113 1.69 -8.87 -3.03
CA ASN A 113 1.85 -10.19 -3.67
C ASN A 113 3.30 -10.63 -3.84
N ASP A 114 4.24 -10.02 -3.15
CA ASP A 114 5.39 -10.78 -2.62
C ASP A 114 4.90 -11.84 -1.57
N VAL A 115 3.59 -12.08 -1.45
CA VAL A 115 3.01 -13.36 -1.01
C VAL A 115 3.60 -14.47 -1.88
N GLU A 116 4.57 -15.19 -1.31
CA GLU A 116 4.95 -16.49 -1.84
C GLU A 116 3.67 -17.32 -2.01
N PRO A 117 3.34 -17.76 -3.24
CA PRO A 117 2.16 -18.57 -3.47
C PRO A 117 2.36 -19.92 -2.76
N ASN A 118 1.39 -20.31 -1.94
CA ASN A 118 1.27 -21.59 -1.24
C ASN A 118 2.02 -21.73 0.10
N THR A 119 1.66 -20.95 1.12
CA THR A 119 1.84 -21.43 2.50
C THR A 119 0.61 -21.17 3.35
N ASP A 120 0.14 -22.21 4.04
CA ASP A 120 -0.94 -22.16 5.06
C ASP A 120 -0.51 -21.47 6.35
N GLN A 121 0.68 -20.87 6.37
CA GLN A 121 1.34 -20.37 7.57
C GLN A 121 1.52 -18.87 7.51
N THR A 122 1.38 -18.23 8.67
CA THR A 122 1.66 -16.82 8.83
C THR A 122 3.13 -16.52 8.60
N LYS A 123 3.37 -15.47 7.82
CA LYS A 123 4.71 -15.01 7.45
C LYS A 123 4.92 -13.56 7.84
N VAL A 124 6.14 -13.25 8.24
CA VAL A 124 6.58 -11.90 8.57
C VAL A 124 7.82 -11.59 7.75
N MET A 125 7.86 -10.38 7.21
CA MET A 125 9.04 -9.79 6.61
C MET A 125 9.30 -8.45 7.31
N ALA A 126 10.56 -8.13 7.56
CA ALA A 126 10.95 -6.78 7.90
C ALA A 126 11.97 -6.28 6.87
N TYR A 127 11.88 -5.01 6.51
CA TYR A 127 12.93 -4.37 5.73
C TYR A 127 13.22 -2.96 6.22
N PHE A 128 14.49 -2.56 6.07
CA PHE A 128 14.96 -1.21 6.26
C PHE A 128 15.23 -0.57 4.91
N MET A 129 14.69 0.61 4.66
CA MET A 129 14.96 1.36 3.44
C MET A 129 15.47 2.77 3.70
N ILE A 130 16.38 3.18 2.82
CA ILE A 130 16.85 4.54 2.63
C ILE A 130 16.27 5.00 1.30
N TYR A 131 15.51 6.09 1.31
CA TYR A 131 14.81 6.56 0.13
C TYR A 131 14.87 8.08 -0.02
N GLY A 132 14.62 8.55 -1.25
CA GLY A 132 14.56 9.97 -1.59
C GLY A 132 15.04 10.25 -3.01
N ASP A 133 15.11 11.53 -3.36
CA ASP A 133 15.23 11.93 -4.77
C ASP A 133 16.66 12.00 -5.31
N LYS A 134 17.66 12.14 -4.43
CA LYS A 134 19.01 12.58 -4.83
C LYS A 134 20.11 11.87 -4.06
N PHE A 135 20.26 10.56 -4.27
CA PHE A 135 21.43 9.81 -3.85
C PHE A 135 21.73 8.66 -4.82
N LEU A 136 22.93 8.09 -4.71
CA LEU A 136 23.32 6.88 -5.44
C LEU A 136 23.31 5.69 -4.47
N PRO A 137 22.52 4.64 -4.71
CA PRO A 137 22.47 3.46 -3.85
C PRO A 137 23.85 2.82 -3.59
N ASP A 138 24.73 2.77 -4.58
CA ASP A 138 26.08 2.21 -4.42
C ASP A 138 26.95 2.96 -3.39
N ASN A 139 26.73 4.27 -3.23
CA ASN A 139 27.40 5.06 -2.20
C ASN A 139 26.91 4.67 -0.80
N ILE A 140 25.64 4.30 -0.67
CA ILE A 140 25.07 3.78 0.58
C ILE A 140 25.70 2.41 0.89
N SER A 141 25.71 1.50 -0.08
CA SER A 141 26.33 0.18 0.05
C SER A 141 27.79 0.28 0.50
N SER A 142 28.57 1.14 -0.17
CA SER A 142 29.99 1.36 0.16
C SER A 142 30.18 1.91 1.57
N LYS A 143 29.31 2.81 2.01
CA LYS A 143 29.40 3.48 3.32
C LYS A 143 28.96 2.59 4.47
N LEU A 144 27.95 1.76 4.26
CA LEU A 144 27.48 0.79 5.26
C LEU A 144 28.34 -0.49 5.25
N GLY A 145 28.97 -0.82 4.12
CA GLY A 145 29.59 -2.11 3.90
C GLY A 145 28.56 -3.24 3.88
N ILE A 146 27.38 -2.97 3.31
CA ILE A 146 26.25 -3.89 3.21
C ILE A 146 25.81 -3.94 1.75
N THR A 147 25.55 -5.15 1.25
CA THR A 147 24.91 -5.34 -0.05
C THR A 147 23.39 -5.25 0.15
N PRO A 148 22.67 -4.36 -0.56
CA PRO A 148 21.22 -4.28 -0.45
C PRO A 148 20.55 -5.51 -1.02
N THR A 149 19.36 -5.82 -0.51
CA THR A 149 18.45 -6.81 -1.11
C THR A 149 17.84 -6.25 -2.39
N LYS A 150 17.53 -4.94 -2.42
CA LYS A 150 16.93 -4.25 -3.56
C LYS A 150 17.45 -2.82 -3.66
N GLN A 151 17.62 -2.34 -4.89
CA GLN A 151 17.91 -0.94 -5.16
C GLN A 151 17.37 -0.53 -6.53
N HIS A 152 17.00 0.74 -6.68
CA HIS A 152 16.61 1.34 -7.96
C HIS A 152 16.75 2.86 -7.88
N LEU A 153 16.86 3.52 -9.04
CA LEU A 153 16.86 4.97 -9.15
C LEU A 153 15.47 5.49 -9.47
N LYS A 154 15.20 6.72 -9.05
CA LYS A 154 14.03 7.48 -9.47
C LYS A 154 14.03 7.58 -11.00
N GLY A 155 12.88 7.31 -11.61
CA GLY A 155 12.71 7.32 -13.06
C GLY A 155 13.14 6.03 -13.76
N ASP A 156 13.64 5.03 -13.04
CA ASP A 156 13.84 3.70 -13.62
C ASP A 156 12.50 3.11 -14.06
N ILE A 157 12.51 2.42 -15.20
CA ILE A 157 11.33 1.72 -15.70
C ILE A 157 11.02 0.57 -14.74
N ILE A 158 9.77 0.52 -14.30
CA ILE A 158 9.25 -0.64 -13.57
C ILE A 158 8.95 -1.69 -14.64
N SER A 159 9.72 -2.78 -14.65
CA SER A 159 9.49 -3.87 -15.58
C SER A 159 8.03 -4.32 -15.49
N PRO A 160 7.29 -4.39 -16.60
CA PRO A 160 5.94 -4.94 -16.58
C PRO A 160 6.03 -6.37 -16.07
N HIS A 161 5.27 -6.68 -15.03
CA HIS A 161 5.17 -8.03 -14.51
C HIS A 161 4.62 -8.94 -15.63
N PRO A 162 5.06 -10.21 -15.77
CA PRO A 162 4.66 -11.08 -16.88
C PRO A 162 3.14 -11.28 -17.02
N GLN A 163 2.39 -11.01 -15.95
CA GLN A 163 0.93 -11.09 -15.91
C GLN A 163 0.24 -9.79 -16.38
N LEU A 164 0.97 -8.67 -16.43
CA LEU A 164 0.46 -7.38 -16.91
C LEU A 164 0.53 -7.31 -18.43
N ARG A 165 -0.56 -7.71 -19.09
CA ARG A 165 -0.63 -7.73 -20.56
C ARG A 165 -0.80 -6.34 -21.20
N ASN A 166 -1.12 -5.29 -20.43
CA ASN A 166 -1.41 -3.95 -20.96
C ASN A 166 -0.99 -2.77 -20.05
N SER A 167 -0.02 -2.93 -19.14
CA SER A 167 0.36 -1.83 -18.25
C SER A 167 1.06 -0.70 -18.99
N ARG A 168 0.65 0.55 -18.72
CA ARG A 168 1.44 1.74 -19.10
C ARG A 168 2.85 1.59 -18.55
N THR A 169 3.84 2.10 -19.28
CA THR A 169 5.21 2.16 -18.75
C THR A 169 5.21 2.97 -17.46
N MET A 170 5.42 2.29 -16.33
CA MET A 170 5.53 2.90 -15.02
C MET A 170 6.98 3.24 -14.71
N TYR A 171 7.17 4.27 -13.89
CA TYR A 171 8.48 4.74 -13.47
C TYR A 171 8.57 4.77 -11.96
N ARG A 172 9.74 4.46 -11.40
CA ARG A 172 10.00 4.56 -9.96
C ARG A 172 9.88 6.03 -9.51
N ASN A 173 9.02 6.29 -8.53
CA ASN A 173 8.77 7.65 -8.04
C ASN A 173 9.91 8.20 -7.17
N GLU A 174 10.80 7.33 -6.69
CA GLU A 174 11.91 7.67 -5.81
C GLU A 174 13.12 6.75 -6.04
N THR A 175 14.28 7.15 -5.51
CA THR A 175 15.47 6.31 -5.45
C THR A 175 15.46 5.55 -4.13
N VAL A 176 15.77 4.25 -4.15
CA VAL A 176 15.70 3.38 -2.98
C VAL A 176 16.96 2.51 -2.85
N TRP A 177 17.37 2.33 -1.60
CA TRP A 177 18.28 1.28 -1.14
C TRP A 177 17.58 0.52 0.00
N GLU A 178 17.48 -0.80 -0.10
CA GLU A 178 16.69 -1.63 0.82
C GLU A 178 17.48 -2.85 1.30
N LEU A 179 17.33 -3.16 2.59
CA LEU A 179 17.78 -4.40 3.22
C LEU A 179 16.57 -5.11 3.82
N SER A 180 16.25 -6.30 3.30
CA SER A 180 15.07 -7.10 3.68
C SER A 180 15.47 -8.46 4.20
N THR A 181 14.73 -8.96 5.19
CA THR A 181 14.81 -10.34 5.69
C THR A 181 14.19 -11.37 4.74
N GLY A 182 13.44 -10.91 3.73
CA GLY A 182 12.47 -11.72 3.02
C GLY A 182 11.33 -12.18 3.94
N TYR A 183 10.36 -12.88 3.36
CA TYR A 183 9.31 -13.52 4.15
C TYR A 183 9.83 -14.75 4.88
N GLN A 184 9.54 -14.81 6.17
CA GLN A 184 9.92 -15.92 7.04
C GLN A 184 8.69 -16.35 7.84
N ASN A 185 8.57 -17.66 8.08
CA ASN A 185 7.58 -18.16 9.03
C ASN A 185 7.94 -17.64 10.42
N SER A 186 7.01 -16.93 11.06
CA SER A 186 7.30 -16.30 12.35
C SER A 186 6.04 -16.14 13.18
N TYR A 187 6.20 -16.37 14.48
CA TYR A 187 5.17 -16.13 15.50
C TYR A 187 5.44 -14.85 16.31
N ASP A 188 6.55 -14.13 16.05
CA ASP A 188 6.91 -12.88 16.72
C ASP A 188 7.67 -11.97 15.74
N ILE A 189 7.15 -10.77 15.48
CA ILE A 189 7.77 -9.83 14.55
C ILE A 189 9.19 -9.40 14.97
N ASN A 190 9.55 -9.58 16.25
CA ASN A 190 10.85 -9.23 16.76
C ASN A 190 11.97 -10.11 16.21
N ASP A 191 11.68 -11.30 15.67
CA ASP A 191 12.69 -12.16 15.06
C ASP A 191 13.28 -11.48 13.82
N GLN A 192 12.42 -11.01 12.91
CA GLN A 192 12.84 -10.29 11.71
C GLN A 192 13.45 -8.93 12.02
N ILE A 193 12.90 -8.21 13.03
CA ILE A 193 13.47 -6.93 13.46
C ILE A 193 14.90 -7.11 14.01
N ASN A 194 15.14 -8.15 14.81
CA ASN A 194 16.47 -8.40 15.36
C ASN A 194 17.49 -8.75 14.27
N GLU A 195 17.10 -9.48 13.23
CA GLU A 195 17.97 -9.76 12.07
C GLU A 195 18.46 -8.46 11.39
N LEU A 196 17.56 -7.49 11.20
CA LEU A 196 17.93 -6.17 10.69
C LEU A 196 18.83 -5.41 11.65
N LEU A 197 18.51 -5.41 12.95
CA LEU A 197 19.33 -4.71 13.97
C LEU A 197 20.74 -5.29 14.05
N ASP A 198 20.89 -6.60 14.00
CA ASP A 198 22.20 -7.26 14.04
C ASP A 198 23.08 -6.83 12.84
N SER A 199 22.47 -6.47 11.72
CA SER A 199 23.16 -5.91 10.55
C SER A 199 23.42 -4.40 10.65
N LEU A 200 22.51 -3.63 11.24
CA LEU A 200 22.49 -2.16 11.16
C LEU A 200 23.05 -1.43 12.39
N GLU A 201 23.00 -2.02 13.59
CA GLU A 201 23.38 -1.35 14.84
C GLU A 201 24.85 -0.87 14.81
N SER A 202 25.76 -1.73 14.32
CA SER A 202 27.17 -1.38 14.16
C SER A 202 27.42 -0.24 13.15
N LYS A 203 26.41 0.12 12.35
CA LYS A 203 26.47 1.13 11.29
C LYS A 203 25.78 2.44 11.66
N GLN A 204 25.34 2.61 12.91
CA GLN A 204 24.60 3.80 13.35
C GLN A 204 25.28 5.13 12.97
N ASN A 205 26.59 5.25 13.19
CA ASN A 205 27.33 6.47 12.83
C ASN A 205 27.33 6.74 11.32
N ALA A 206 27.48 5.70 10.50
CA ALA A 206 27.43 5.82 9.05
C ALA A 206 26.03 6.23 8.57
N LEU A 207 24.97 5.67 9.18
CA LEU A 207 23.58 6.05 8.92
C LEU A 207 23.31 7.50 9.31
N LEU A 208 23.81 7.97 10.45
CA LEU A 208 23.70 9.37 10.87
C LEU A 208 24.40 10.33 9.89
N GLU A 209 25.55 9.93 9.33
CA GLU A 209 26.21 10.71 8.30
C GLU A 209 25.42 10.75 6.99
N ILE A 210 24.78 9.64 6.61
CA ILE A 210 23.86 9.59 5.46
C ILE A 210 22.68 10.52 5.70
N LYS A 211 22.06 10.48 6.89
CA LYS A 211 20.90 11.30 7.28
C LYS A 211 21.16 12.81 7.21
N ARG A 212 22.42 13.25 7.30
CA ARG A 212 22.79 14.67 7.10
C ARG A 212 22.48 15.15 5.68
N ASN A 213 22.41 14.25 4.70
CA ASN A 213 21.81 14.57 3.42
C ASN A 213 20.29 14.71 3.60
N LYS A 214 19.80 15.95 3.55
CA LYS A 214 18.37 16.26 3.70
C LYS A 214 17.47 15.65 2.61
N SER A 215 18.06 15.02 1.59
CA SER A 215 17.34 14.34 0.50
C SER A 215 17.12 12.85 0.77
N THR A 216 17.44 12.36 1.98
CA THR A 216 17.27 10.95 2.36
C THR A 216 16.39 10.79 3.59
N SER A 217 15.43 9.88 3.49
CA SER A 217 14.54 9.43 4.56
C SER A 217 14.79 7.96 4.87
N PHE A 218 14.53 7.56 6.12
CA PHE A 218 14.78 6.20 6.61
C PHE A 218 13.44 5.63 7.10
N MET A 219 13.17 4.37 6.77
CA MET A 219 11.97 3.68 7.21
C MET A 219 12.28 2.22 7.49
N PHE A 220 11.70 1.69 8.56
CA PHE A 220 11.48 0.27 8.75
C PHE A 220 10.05 -0.06 8.35
N MET A 221 9.87 -1.09 7.54
CA MET A 221 8.58 -1.67 7.22
C MET A 221 8.50 -3.07 7.80
N ILE A 222 7.37 -3.38 8.44
CA ILE A 222 7.05 -4.73 8.90
C ILE A 222 5.81 -5.18 8.13
N VAL A 223 5.96 -6.23 7.32
CA VAL A 223 4.88 -6.81 6.54
C VAL A 223 4.47 -8.13 7.14
N ILE A 224 3.19 -8.25 7.51
CA ILE A 224 2.62 -9.44 8.14
C ILE A 224 1.56 -10.03 7.22
N GLN A 225 1.74 -11.28 6.84
CA GLN A 225 0.75 -12.07 6.12
C GLN A 225 0.12 -13.06 7.10
N VAL A 226 -1.09 -12.74 7.57
CA VAL A 226 -1.87 -13.62 8.44
C VAL A 226 -2.58 -14.66 7.58
N ARG A 227 -2.45 -15.93 7.98
CA ARG A 227 -3.16 -17.07 7.39
C ARG A 227 -3.79 -17.90 8.51
N ASN A 228 -4.94 -18.51 8.23
CA ASN A 228 -5.61 -19.43 9.15
C ASN A 228 -5.82 -18.85 10.57
N GLU A 229 -6.10 -17.54 10.66
CA GLU A 229 -6.27 -16.81 11.92
C GLU A 229 -5.02 -16.79 12.84
N GLU A 230 -3.86 -17.28 12.38
CA GLU A 230 -2.63 -17.30 13.17
C GLU A 230 -1.98 -15.90 13.18
N THR A 231 -2.22 -15.12 14.22
CA THR A 231 -1.62 -13.78 14.35
C THR A 231 -0.30 -13.85 15.11
N PRO A 232 0.81 -13.27 14.59
CA PRO A 232 2.06 -13.26 15.32
C PRO A 232 1.99 -12.25 16.47
N ALA A 233 2.87 -12.41 17.46
CA ALA A 233 3.04 -11.41 18.50
C ALA A 233 3.57 -10.10 17.89
N THR A 234 2.75 -9.05 17.93
CA THR A 234 3.04 -7.73 17.36
C THR A 234 3.28 -6.70 18.45
N TYR A 235 4.55 -6.53 18.84
CA TYR A 235 4.98 -5.53 19.81
C TYR A 235 6.43 -5.11 19.53
N LEU A 236 6.81 -3.89 19.92
CA LEU A 236 8.14 -3.35 19.66
C LEU A 236 8.97 -3.29 20.95
N LYS A 237 10.15 -3.91 20.94
CA LYS A 237 11.11 -3.87 22.06
C LYS A 237 11.88 -2.55 22.10
N SER A 238 12.29 -2.11 23.30
CA SER A 238 13.03 -0.86 23.48
C SER A 238 14.34 -0.77 22.69
N ARG A 239 15.03 -1.91 22.48
CA ARG A 239 16.25 -1.99 21.63
C ARG A 239 15.98 -1.39 20.25
N PHE A 240 14.92 -1.85 19.59
CA PHE A 240 14.51 -1.38 18.27
C PHE A 240 14.08 0.09 18.28
N LEU A 241 13.19 0.47 19.20
CA LEU A 241 12.68 1.83 19.30
C LEU A 241 13.81 2.85 19.50
N ASN A 242 14.79 2.52 20.35
CA ASN A 242 15.96 3.37 20.59
C ASN A 242 16.81 3.51 19.33
N PHE A 243 17.04 2.41 18.59
CA PHE A 243 17.82 2.46 17.36
C PHE A 243 17.11 3.27 16.26
N ALA A 244 15.84 2.96 15.99
CA ALA A 244 15.05 3.67 14.99
C ALA A 244 14.96 5.18 15.28
N THR A 245 14.70 5.54 16.55
CA THR A 245 14.67 6.94 16.99
C THR A 245 16.04 7.60 16.82
N ALA A 246 17.13 6.91 17.18
CA ALA A 246 18.47 7.47 17.09
C ALA A 246 18.86 7.84 15.66
N ILE A 247 18.46 7.05 14.66
CA ILE A 247 18.74 7.35 13.24
C ILE A 247 17.65 8.19 12.56
N GLY A 248 16.55 8.51 13.28
CA GLY A 248 15.41 9.23 12.74
C GLY A 248 14.70 8.47 11.63
N ALA A 249 14.46 7.17 11.85
CA ALA A 249 13.68 6.31 10.96
C ALA A 249 12.21 6.26 11.38
N GLU A 250 11.32 6.24 10.40
CA GLU A 250 9.92 5.93 10.59
C GLU A 250 9.72 4.41 10.71
N ILE A 251 8.59 4.00 11.28
CA ILE A 251 8.21 2.59 11.42
C ILE A 251 6.81 2.44 10.84
N HIS A 252 6.69 1.65 9.78
CA HIS A 252 5.46 1.39 9.04
C HIS A 252 5.09 -0.09 9.15
N PHE A 253 3.81 -0.38 8.97
CA PHE A 253 3.26 -1.73 9.07
C PHE A 253 2.28 -1.97 7.94
N ASP A 254 2.41 -3.13 7.29
CA ASP A 254 1.39 -3.69 6.42
C ASP A 254 0.88 -5.00 7.01
N LEU A 255 -0.44 -5.19 6.91
CA LEU A 255 -1.12 -6.39 7.38
C LEU A 255 -2.04 -6.91 6.27
N TYR A 256 -1.77 -8.14 5.82
CA TYR A 256 -2.57 -8.84 4.83
C TYR A 256 -3.21 -10.06 5.48
N VAL A 257 -4.54 -10.04 5.59
CA VAL A 257 -5.32 -11.14 6.18
C VAL A 257 -6.03 -11.90 5.07
N SER A 258 -5.97 -13.23 5.13
CA SER A 258 -6.46 -14.14 4.11
C SER A 258 -6.90 -15.42 4.79
N ASN A 259 -8.07 -15.90 4.37
CA ASN A 259 -8.63 -17.19 4.78
C ASN A 259 -8.31 -18.29 3.76
#